data_AF-A0A7R9VBF3-F1
#
_entry.id   AF-A0A7R9VBF3-F1
#
_cell.length_a   1.000
_cell.length_b   1.000
_cell.length_c   1.000
_cell.angle_alpha   90.00
_cell.angle_beta   90.00
_cell.angle_gamma   90.00
#
_symmetry.space_group_name_H-M   'P 1'
#
loop_
_entity.id
_entity.type
_entity.pdbx_description
1 polymer ?
#
loop_
_entity_poly.entity_id
_entity_poly.type
_entity_poly.pdbx_seq_one_letter_code
_entity_poly.pdbx_strand_id
1 'polypeptide(L)'
;MAKLPRVLAELGVRVLQAEWLRTKAGLAAYFDKRTYATKDAVRLGRLHTFQPGWMEANVAFMRSGGYSVSSRIKDVSVDTLVLWGRNDEILDAKFAEQFTRELPTSRLVYVERCGHTPHLESAPFVAEQIKDFLGLDHSPAEALLVANHDGPVIDAMA
;
A
#
# COMPACT_ATOMS: atom_id res chain seq x y z
N MET A 1 -21.67 -10.58 -8.31
CA MET A 1 -21.66 -11.75 -7.39
C MET A 1 -22.62 -11.64 -6.21
N ALA A 2 -23.28 -10.49 -5.98
CA ALA A 2 -24.22 -10.28 -4.88
C ALA A 2 -25.38 -11.29 -4.76
N LYS A 3 -25.76 -11.97 -5.86
CA LYS A 3 -26.84 -12.97 -5.90
C LYS A 3 -26.35 -14.43 -5.90
N LEU A 4 -25.05 -14.67 -5.74
CA LEU A 4 -24.50 -16.03 -5.79
C LEU A 4 -24.85 -16.78 -4.49
N PRO A 5 -25.36 -18.04 -4.57
CA PRO A 5 -25.56 -18.88 -3.41
C PRO A 5 -24.30 -18.96 -2.53
N ARG A 6 -24.49 -18.93 -1.20
CA ARG A 6 -23.37 -18.84 -0.23
C ARG A 6 -22.31 -19.92 -0.47
N VAL A 7 -22.74 -21.16 -0.67
CA VAL A 7 -21.85 -22.31 -0.91
C VAL A 7 -20.98 -22.10 -2.15
N LEU A 8 -21.54 -21.54 -3.23
CA LEU A 8 -20.77 -21.24 -4.45
C LEU A 8 -19.79 -20.08 -4.24
N ALA A 9 -20.17 -19.07 -3.45
CA ALA A 9 -19.26 -17.98 -3.09
C ALA A 9 -18.10 -18.50 -2.23
N GLU A 10 -18.37 -19.35 -1.24
CA GLU A 10 -17.35 -19.97 -0.39
C GLU A 10 -16.40 -20.86 -1.20
N LEU A 11 -16.92 -21.64 -2.14
CA LEU A 11 -16.09 -22.42 -3.06
C LEU A 11 -15.18 -21.51 -3.90
N GLY A 12 -15.71 -20.41 -4.44
CA GLY A 12 -14.93 -19.42 -5.19
C GLY A 12 -13.83 -18.77 -4.34
N VAL A 13 -14.13 -18.42 -3.09
CA VAL A 13 -13.15 -17.87 -2.16
C VAL A 13 -12.08 -18.91 -1.80
N ARG A 14 -12.41 -20.19 -1.66
CA ARG A 14 -11.38 -21.25 -1.46
C ARG A 14 -10.38 -21.32 -2.61
N VAL A 15 -10.81 -21.07 -3.85
CA VAL A 15 -9.87 -20.97 -5.00
C VAL A 15 -8.86 -19.85 -4.80
N LEU A 16 -9.23 -18.75 -4.13
CA LEU A 16 -8.31 -17.65 -3.78
C LEU A 16 -7.22 -18.08 -2.78
N GLN A 17 -7.29 -19.25 -2.14
CA GLN A 17 -6.21 -19.79 -1.29
C GLN A 17 -5.14 -20.54 -2.11
N ALA A 18 -5.46 -20.91 -3.35
CA ALA A 18 -4.62 -21.74 -4.18
C ALA A 18 -3.28 -21.05 -4.46
N GLU A 19 -2.20 -21.81 -4.30
CA GLU A 19 -0.84 -21.26 -4.41
C GLU A 19 -0.58 -20.66 -5.79
N TRP A 20 -0.99 -21.35 -6.85
CA TRP A 20 -0.79 -20.86 -8.22
C TRP A 20 -1.47 -19.50 -8.46
N LEU A 21 -2.66 -19.28 -7.89
CA LEU A 21 -3.41 -18.03 -8.06
C LEU A 21 -2.75 -16.91 -7.25
N ARG A 22 -2.25 -17.23 -6.06
CA ARG A 22 -1.50 -16.30 -5.21
C ARG A 22 -0.15 -15.94 -5.82
N THR A 23 0.52 -16.88 -6.47
CA THR A 23 1.73 -16.61 -7.25
C THR A 23 1.42 -15.67 -8.42
N LYS A 24 0.35 -15.91 -9.19
CA LYS A 24 -0.06 -15.01 -10.27
C LYS A 24 -0.42 -13.61 -9.76
N ALA A 25 -1.17 -13.52 -8.67
CA ALA A 25 -1.51 -12.24 -8.04
C ALA A 25 -0.26 -11.50 -7.53
N GLY A 26 0.68 -12.21 -6.91
CA GLY A 26 1.96 -11.65 -6.51
C GLY A 26 2.77 -11.11 -7.71
N LEU A 27 2.79 -11.82 -8.84
CA LEU A 27 3.43 -11.34 -10.06
C LEU A 27 2.76 -10.07 -10.64
N ALA A 28 1.44 -9.94 -10.54
CA ALA A 28 0.72 -8.76 -10.98
C ALA A 28 0.86 -7.57 -10.00
N ALA A 29 1.09 -7.84 -8.71
CA ALA A 29 1.19 -6.81 -7.70
C ALA A 29 2.47 -5.95 -7.81
N TYR A 30 3.51 -6.42 -8.48
CA TYR A 30 4.80 -5.73 -8.55
C TYR A 30 5.20 -5.35 -9.97
N PHE A 31 5.82 -4.19 -10.12
CA PHE A 31 6.52 -3.84 -11.35
C PHE A 31 7.83 -4.61 -11.47
N ASP A 32 8.69 -4.57 -10.42
CA ASP A 32 9.91 -5.40 -10.36
C ASP A 32 9.61 -6.79 -9.81
N LYS A 33 9.04 -7.62 -10.69
CA LYS A 33 8.65 -9.00 -10.41
C LYS A 33 9.86 -9.86 -9.98
N ARG A 34 11.05 -9.57 -10.50
CA ARG A 34 12.26 -10.36 -10.19
C ARG A 34 12.68 -10.18 -8.73
N THR A 35 12.62 -8.95 -8.24
CA THR A 35 13.03 -8.63 -6.87
C THR A 35 11.94 -8.96 -5.86
N TYR A 36 10.67 -8.63 -6.17
CA TYR A 36 9.60 -8.67 -5.17
C TYR A 36 8.66 -9.88 -5.26
N ALA A 37 8.45 -10.48 -6.44
CA ALA A 37 7.54 -11.63 -6.60
C ALA A 37 8.21 -12.97 -6.21
N THR A 38 8.83 -13.02 -5.04
CA THR A 38 9.56 -14.19 -4.54
C THR A 38 8.62 -15.25 -3.98
N LYS A 39 9.12 -16.49 -3.82
CA LYS A 39 8.38 -17.56 -3.14
C LYS A 39 8.00 -17.19 -1.70
N ASP A 40 8.87 -16.45 -1.01
CA ASP A 40 8.61 -16.03 0.37
C ASP A 40 7.56 -14.93 0.42
N ALA A 41 7.56 -13.98 -0.53
CA ALA A 41 6.47 -13.01 -0.67
C ALA A 41 5.11 -13.71 -0.88
N VAL A 42 5.07 -14.76 -1.71
CA VAL A 42 3.85 -15.56 -1.91
C VAL A 42 3.45 -16.29 -0.62
N ARG A 43 4.40 -16.89 0.11
CA ARG A 43 4.12 -17.59 1.38
C ARG A 43 3.55 -16.63 2.42
N LEU A 44 4.20 -15.49 2.64
CA LEU A 44 3.76 -14.45 3.56
C LEU A 44 2.40 -13.90 3.16
N GLY A 45 2.23 -13.55 1.89
CA GLY A 45 0.97 -13.04 1.33
C GLY A 45 -0.20 -14.03 1.42
N ARG A 46 0.07 -15.33 1.63
CA ARG A 46 -0.94 -16.37 1.81
C ARG A 46 -1.35 -16.60 3.26
N LEU A 47 -0.55 -16.20 4.25
CA LEU A 47 -0.80 -16.52 5.66
C LEU A 47 -2.18 -16.05 6.13
N HIS A 48 -2.59 -14.84 5.73
CA HIS A 48 -3.90 -14.28 6.08
C HIS A 48 -5.08 -15.14 5.56
N THR A 49 -4.87 -15.91 4.49
CA THR A 49 -5.92 -16.72 3.86
C THR A 49 -6.32 -17.95 4.68
N PHE A 50 -5.50 -18.31 5.66
CA PHE A 50 -5.72 -19.43 6.57
C PHE A 50 -6.26 -18.98 7.93
N GLN A 51 -6.49 -17.68 8.13
CA GLN A 51 -7.00 -17.15 9.39
C GLN A 51 -8.52 -17.37 9.53
N PRO A 52 -9.03 -17.61 10.74
CA PRO A 52 -10.47 -17.61 11.00
C PRO A 52 -11.12 -16.31 10.54
N GLY A 53 -12.33 -16.39 9.96
CA GLY A 53 -13.06 -15.22 9.47
C GLY A 53 -12.65 -14.75 8.06
N TRP A 54 -11.55 -15.26 7.50
CA TRP A 54 -11.10 -14.84 6.16
C TRP A 54 -12.13 -15.19 5.07
N MET A 55 -12.74 -16.38 5.16
CA MET A 55 -13.76 -16.83 4.23
C MET A 55 -14.99 -15.92 4.27
N GLU A 56 -15.49 -15.67 5.48
CA GLU A 56 -16.66 -14.86 5.75
C GLU A 56 -16.47 -13.42 5.27
N ALA A 57 -15.30 -12.82 5.55
CA ALA A 57 -14.95 -11.48 5.10
C ALA A 57 -14.90 -11.37 3.57
N ASN A 58 -14.32 -12.34 2.86
CA ASN A 58 -14.26 -12.34 1.40
C ASN A 58 -15.64 -12.55 0.76
N VAL A 59 -16.47 -13.45 1.31
CA VAL A 59 -17.85 -13.62 0.85
C VAL A 59 -18.65 -12.32 1.06
N ALA A 60 -18.48 -11.65 2.20
CA ALA A 60 -19.11 -10.35 2.45
C ALA A 60 -18.66 -9.28 1.44
N PHE A 61 -17.36 -9.18 1.17
CA PHE A 61 -16.78 -8.27 0.17
C PHE A 61 -17.30 -8.54 -1.26
N MET A 62 -17.35 -9.81 -1.68
CA MET A 62 -17.89 -10.17 -3.00
C MET A 62 -19.39 -9.87 -3.11
N ARG A 63 -20.12 -9.95 -2.00
CA ARG A 63 -21.54 -9.60 -1.93
C ARG A 63 -21.79 -8.10 -1.91
N SER A 64 -20.88 -7.30 -1.35
CA SER A 64 -20.95 -5.84 -1.41
C SER A 64 -20.63 -5.26 -2.80
N GLY A 65 -20.23 -6.11 -3.75
CA GLY A 65 -19.90 -5.69 -5.12
C GLY A 65 -18.39 -5.66 -5.42
N GLY A 66 -17.54 -6.03 -4.45
CA GLY A 66 -16.09 -5.95 -4.60
C GLY A 66 -15.55 -4.53 -4.37
N TYR A 67 -14.38 -4.25 -4.94
CA TYR A 67 -13.72 -2.96 -4.78
C TYR A 67 -14.43 -1.87 -5.59
N SER A 68 -14.70 -0.74 -4.94
CA SER A 68 -15.17 0.50 -5.55
C SER A 68 -14.76 1.68 -4.68
N VAL A 69 -14.57 2.86 -5.27
CA VAL A 69 -14.44 4.09 -4.51
C VAL A 69 -15.79 4.41 -3.87
N SER A 70 -15.79 4.63 -2.56
CA SER A 70 -17.00 4.88 -1.78
C SER A 70 -17.62 6.22 -2.15
N SER A 71 -18.94 6.27 -2.29
CA SER A 71 -19.69 7.52 -2.50
C SER A 71 -19.57 8.53 -1.35
N ARG A 72 -19.04 8.09 -0.20
CA ARG A 72 -18.73 8.92 0.97
C ARG A 72 -17.35 9.57 0.91
N ILE A 73 -16.53 9.29 -0.11
CA ILE A 73 -15.19 9.88 -0.21
C ILE A 73 -15.24 11.41 -0.30
N LYS A 74 -16.31 11.96 -0.86
CA LYS A 74 -16.63 13.39 -0.90
C LYS A 74 -16.84 14.02 0.49
N ASP A 75 -17.11 13.22 1.51
CA ASP A 75 -17.32 13.68 2.89
C ASP A 75 -15.97 13.86 3.63
N VAL A 76 -14.85 13.43 3.04
CA VAL A 76 -13.51 13.62 3.62
C VAL A 76 -13.08 15.07 3.44
N SER A 77 -13.08 15.83 4.55
CA SER A 77 -12.80 17.28 4.54
C SER A 77 -11.34 17.66 4.83
N VAL A 78 -10.46 16.67 5.02
CA VAL A 78 -9.04 16.91 5.29
C VAL A 78 -8.24 16.81 4.00
N ASP A 79 -7.14 17.55 3.91
CA ASP A 79 -6.19 17.41 2.82
C ASP A 79 -5.76 15.94 2.70
N THR A 80 -5.72 15.43 1.47
CA THR A 80 -5.48 14.01 1.22
C THR A 80 -4.41 13.81 0.15
N LEU A 81 -3.35 13.08 0.49
CA LEU A 81 -2.38 12.58 -0.48
C LEU A 81 -2.82 11.22 -1.02
N VAL A 82 -2.89 11.09 -2.34
CA VAL A 82 -3.12 9.81 -3.04
C VAL A 82 -1.80 9.40 -3.70
N LEU A 83 -1.23 8.29 -3.24
CA LEU A 83 -0.04 7.68 -3.84
C LEU A 83 -0.44 6.44 -4.63
N TRP A 84 -0.07 6.38 -5.90
CA TRP A 84 -0.49 5.29 -6.79
C TRP A 84 0.65 4.79 -7.67
N GLY A 85 0.84 3.47 -7.76
CA GLY A 85 1.85 2.91 -8.66
C GLY A 85 1.42 3.05 -10.12
N ARG A 86 2.28 3.63 -10.97
CA ARG A 86 1.96 3.88 -12.39
C ARG A 86 1.65 2.60 -13.18
N ASN A 87 2.15 1.46 -12.71
CA ASN A 87 2.02 0.15 -13.35
C ASN A 87 1.21 -0.83 -12.48
N ASP A 88 0.27 -0.34 -11.68
CA ASP A 88 -0.64 -1.20 -10.90
C ASP A 88 -1.49 -2.09 -11.84
N GLU A 89 -1.25 -3.40 -11.82
CA GLU A 89 -2.03 -4.41 -12.57
C GLU A 89 -3.16 -5.03 -11.71
N ILE A 90 -3.29 -4.65 -10.43
CA ILE A 90 -4.31 -5.15 -9.49
C ILE A 90 -5.55 -4.27 -9.51
N LEU A 91 -5.36 -2.95 -9.42
CA LEU A 91 -6.44 -1.97 -9.48
C LEU A 91 -6.33 -1.12 -10.75
N ASP A 92 -7.48 -0.87 -11.36
CA ASP A 92 -7.59 -0.02 -12.55
C ASP A 92 -7.19 1.42 -12.22
N ALA A 93 -6.29 2.00 -13.02
CA ALA A 93 -5.78 3.35 -12.85
C ALA A 93 -6.88 4.42 -12.81
N LYS A 94 -8.07 4.16 -13.38
CA LYS A 94 -9.23 5.06 -13.28
C LYS A 94 -9.61 5.38 -11.83
N PHE A 95 -9.33 4.48 -10.88
CA PHE A 95 -9.64 4.70 -9.46
C PHE A 95 -8.73 5.76 -8.84
N ALA A 96 -7.45 5.83 -9.24
CA ALA A 96 -6.54 6.88 -8.82
C ALA A 96 -7.10 8.27 -9.19
N GLU A 97 -7.55 8.40 -10.44
CA GLU A 97 -8.18 9.64 -10.92
C GLU A 97 -9.55 9.90 -10.27
N GLN A 98 -10.31 8.84 -9.97
CA GLN A 98 -11.59 8.96 -9.27
C GLN A 98 -11.41 9.56 -7.88
N PHE A 99 -10.37 9.16 -7.13
CA PHE A 99 -10.05 9.81 -5.87
C PHE A 99 -9.80 11.31 -6.05
N THR A 100 -9.02 11.72 -7.05
CA THR A 100 -8.77 13.15 -7.31
C THR A 100 -10.04 13.92 -7.67
N ARG A 101 -10.98 13.29 -8.40
CA ARG A 101 -12.25 13.92 -8.77
C ARG A 101 -13.24 14.04 -7.63
N GLU A 102 -13.27 13.04 -6.73
CA GLU A 102 -14.30 12.95 -5.70
C GLU A 102 -13.86 13.47 -4.33
N LEU A 103 -12.55 13.52 -4.05
CA LEU A 103 -12.02 14.17 -2.85
C LEU A 103 -12.08 15.71 -3.00
N PRO A 104 -12.58 16.44 -1.99
CA PRO A 104 -12.63 17.90 -2.03
C PRO A 104 -11.26 18.56 -2.17
N THR A 105 -10.26 18.06 -1.43
CA THR A 105 -8.88 18.52 -1.50
C THR A 105 -7.95 17.31 -1.57
N SER A 106 -7.30 17.12 -2.71
CA SER A 106 -6.37 16.02 -2.87
C SER A 106 -5.20 16.32 -3.79
N ARG A 107 -4.09 15.61 -3.56
CA ARG A 107 -2.91 15.58 -4.42
C ARG A 107 -2.65 14.14 -4.85
N LEU A 108 -2.72 13.85 -6.14
CA LEU A 108 -2.36 12.55 -6.69
C LEU A 108 -0.90 12.58 -7.15
N VAL A 109 -0.11 11.63 -6.65
CA VAL A 109 1.27 11.40 -7.07
C VAL A 109 1.39 9.97 -7.59
N TYR A 110 1.77 9.86 -8.87
CA TYR A 110 2.12 8.57 -9.44
C TYR A 110 3.57 8.20 -9.06
N VAL A 111 3.75 6.97 -8.60
CA VAL A 111 5.06 6.38 -8.38
C VAL A 111 5.46 5.67 -9.67
N GLU A 112 6.42 6.24 -10.38
CA GLU A 112 6.90 5.70 -11.65
C GLU A 112 7.59 4.34 -11.46
N ARG A 113 7.43 3.45 -12.45
CA ARG A 113 8.03 2.09 -12.44
C ARG A 113 7.67 1.31 -11.17
N CYS A 114 6.41 1.40 -10.75
CA CYS A 114 5.89 0.79 -9.53
C CYS A 114 4.52 0.16 -9.77
N GLY A 115 4.31 -1.04 -9.23
CA GLY A 115 3.05 -1.75 -9.23
C GLY A 115 2.16 -1.36 -8.04
N HIS A 116 1.37 -2.32 -7.57
CA HIS A 116 0.32 -2.14 -6.56
C HIS A 116 0.85 -1.78 -5.16
N THR A 117 2.14 -2.01 -4.87
CA THR A 117 2.72 -1.78 -3.54
C THR A 117 3.84 -0.72 -3.54
N PRO A 118 3.51 0.57 -3.70
CA PRO A 118 4.51 1.65 -3.69
C PRO A 118 5.41 1.69 -2.46
N HIS A 119 4.85 1.42 -1.29
CA HIS A 119 5.59 1.40 -0.02
C HIS A 119 6.64 0.28 0.06
N LEU A 120 6.58 -0.73 -0.81
CA LEU A 120 7.60 -1.77 -0.92
C LEU A 120 8.57 -1.46 -2.06
N GLU A 121 8.06 -1.12 -3.25
CA GLU A 121 8.91 -1.00 -4.45
C GLU A 121 9.70 0.31 -4.50
N SER A 122 9.19 1.38 -3.87
CA SER A 122 9.81 2.71 -3.85
C SER A 122 9.69 3.35 -2.48
N ALA A 123 10.05 2.60 -1.43
CA ALA A 123 9.90 3.03 -0.04
C ALA A 123 10.52 4.42 0.28
N PRO A 124 11.74 4.76 -0.20
CA PRO A 124 12.31 6.09 0.05
C PRO A 124 11.48 7.22 -0.55
N PHE A 125 11.03 7.06 -1.80
CA PHE A 125 10.19 8.05 -2.48
C PHE A 125 8.84 8.21 -1.78
N VAL A 126 8.18 7.09 -1.44
CA VAL A 126 6.91 7.12 -0.70
C VAL A 126 7.07 7.83 0.65
N ALA A 127 8.15 7.55 1.38
CA ALA A 127 8.43 8.22 2.64
C ALA A 127 8.65 9.73 2.47
N GLU A 128 9.38 10.15 1.44
CA GLU A 128 9.58 11.56 1.09
C GLU A 128 8.25 12.25 0.76
N GLN A 129 7.40 11.65 -0.09
CA GLN A 129 6.10 12.22 -0.43
C GLN A 129 5.17 12.37 0.78
N ILE A 130 5.26 11.46 1.75
CA ILE A 130 4.52 11.55 3.02
C ILE A 130 5.09 12.68 3.88
N LYS A 131 6.41 12.81 4.00
CA LYS A 131 7.04 13.90 4.79
C LYS A 131 6.72 15.27 4.22
N ASP A 132 6.84 15.42 2.91
CA ASP A 132 6.50 16.66 2.20
C ASP A 132 5.03 17.02 2.42
N PHE A 133 4.13 16.04 2.27
CA PHE A 133 2.71 16.24 2.51
C PHE A 133 2.39 16.67 3.96
N LEU A 134 3.13 16.14 4.94
CA LEU A 134 3.00 16.51 6.34
C LEU A 134 3.75 17.81 6.71
N GLY A 135 4.45 18.45 5.76
CA GLY A 135 5.28 19.62 6.00
C GLY A 135 6.53 19.35 6.84
N LEU A 136 6.94 18.10 6.97
CA LEU A 136 8.07 17.70 7.83
C LEU A 136 9.45 18.01 7.21
N ASP A 137 9.49 18.35 5.93
CA ASP A 137 10.72 18.76 5.23
C ASP A 137 11.04 20.25 5.41
N HIS A 138 10.18 20.99 6.12
CA HIS A 138 10.41 22.38 6.53
C HIS A 138 10.87 22.45 8.00
N SER A 139 12.03 21.87 8.31
CA SER A 139 12.76 22.30 9.51
C SER A 139 13.50 23.60 9.17
N PRO A 140 13.34 24.70 9.94
CA PRO A 140 14.15 25.90 9.73
C PRO A 140 15.62 25.51 9.93
N ALA A 141 16.39 25.54 8.85
CA ALA A 141 17.80 25.19 8.81
C ALA A 141 18.71 26.23 9.51
N GLU A 142 18.31 26.74 10.67
CA GLU A 142 19.09 27.67 11.51
C GLU A 142 19.19 27.27 12.99
N ALA A 143 18.73 26.08 13.39
CA ALA A 143 18.82 25.63 14.79
C ALA A 143 19.79 24.46 15.05
N LEU A 144 20.76 24.21 14.16
CA LEU A 144 21.96 23.43 14.51
C LEU A 144 23.13 24.39 14.70
N LEU A 145 23.10 25.12 15.81
CA LEU A 145 24.31 25.75 16.34
C LEU A 145 25.32 24.64 16.61
N VAL A 146 26.37 24.66 15.80
CA VAL A 146 27.65 24.00 16.06
C VAL A 146 28.11 24.43 17.45
N ALA A 147 27.98 23.53 18.42
CA ALA A 147 28.78 23.56 19.63
C ALA A 147 29.85 22.48 19.47
N ASN A 148 30.97 22.88 18.86
CA ASN A 148 32.23 22.17 18.99
C ASN A 148 32.54 22.03 20.49
N HIS A 149 32.72 20.80 20.96
CA HIS A 149 33.61 20.59 22.08
C HIS A 149 34.38 19.29 21.89
N ASP A 150 35.52 19.44 21.21
CA ASP A 150 36.69 18.61 21.46
C ASP A 150 37.00 18.65 22.96
N GLY A 151 36.72 17.55 23.65
CA GLY A 151 37.25 17.24 24.99
C GLY A 151 38.15 16.01 24.87
N PRO A 152 39.31 15.98 25.56
CA PRO A 152 40.32 14.96 25.33
C PRO A 152 39.90 13.58 25.84
N VAL A 153 40.23 12.56 25.06
CA VAL A 153 40.27 11.15 25.48
C VAL A 153 41.37 11.04 26.55
N ILE A 154 40.97 10.71 27.78
CA ILE A 154 41.90 10.36 28.85
C ILE A 154 42.15 8.85 28.75
N ASP A 155 43.41 8.48 28.54
CA ASP A 155 43.92 7.12 28.52
C ASP A 155 44.26 6.65 29.96
N ALA A 156 43.98 5.37 30.24
CA ALA A 156 44.47 4.48 31.30
C ALA A 156 44.61 4.97 32.77
N MET A 157 43.99 4.21 33.71
CA MET A 157 44.66 3.48 34.82
C MET A 157 43.65 2.99 35.88
N ALA A 158 43.32 1.70 35.86
CA ALA A 158 43.18 0.77 37.00
C ALA A 158 42.77 -0.62 36.50
#